data_AF-A0ABC9WR02-F1
#
_entry.id   AF-A0ABC9WR02-F1
#
_cell.length_a   1.000
_cell.length_b   1.000
_cell.length_c   1.000
_cell.angle_alpha   90.00
_cell.angle_beta   90.00
_cell.angle_gamma   90.00
#
_symmetry.space_group_name_H-M   'P 1'
#
loop_
_entity.id
_entity.type
_entity.pdbx_description
1 polymer ?
#
loop_
_entity_poly.entity_id
_entity_poly.type
_entity_poly.pdbx_seq_one_letter_code
_entity_poly.pdbx_strand_id
1 'polypeptide(L)'
;MVAATRSLLALLLCQVLLGGAAGLMPEVGRRRFSEPGRAASAAQRPEDLLSEFELRLLHMFGLKRRPSPGKDVVIPPYMLDLYRLHAGQQLGQPPALGYPLERAASRANTVRSFHHEEVLEELPETSGKTARRFFFNLTSIPNEESITSAELQIFRKQVHGAFENNSSYHHRINIYEIIKPATATSKDPVTRLLDTR
;
A
#
# COMPACT_ATOMS: atom_id res chain seq x y z
N MET A 1 -23.74 27.59 -31.33
CA MET A 1 -22.55 26.71 -31.20
C MET A 1 -21.23 27.47 -30.97
N VAL A 2 -21.25 28.67 -30.36
CA VAL A 2 -20.03 29.50 -30.17
C VAL A 2 -19.57 29.55 -28.71
N ALA A 3 -20.42 29.17 -27.75
CA ALA A 3 -20.09 29.15 -26.33
C ALA A 3 -19.22 27.92 -25.93
N ALA A 4 -19.49 26.76 -26.54
CA ALA A 4 -18.75 25.53 -26.25
C ALA A 4 -17.28 25.59 -26.70
N THR A 5 -17.01 26.23 -27.84
CA THR A 5 -15.64 26.38 -28.38
C THR A 5 -14.80 27.34 -27.55
N ARG A 6 -15.40 28.39 -26.98
CA ARG A 6 -14.69 29.33 -26.09
C ARG A 6 -14.33 28.70 -24.74
N SER A 7 -15.19 27.84 -24.21
CA SER A 7 -14.91 27.09 -22.96
C SER A 7 -13.77 26.09 -23.15
N LEU A 8 -13.75 25.40 -24.29
CA LEU A 8 -12.70 24.42 -24.61
C LEU A 8 -11.33 25.10 -24.82
N LEU A 9 -11.33 26.28 -25.42
CA LEU A 9 -10.12 27.07 -25.64
C LEU A 9 -9.57 27.65 -24.32
N ALA A 10 -10.44 28.01 -23.37
CA ALA A 10 -10.03 28.42 -22.01
C ALA A 10 -9.42 27.24 -21.22
N LEU A 11 -10.01 26.04 -21.32
CA LEU A 11 -9.45 24.83 -20.70
C LEU A 11 -8.07 24.46 -21.28
N LEU A 12 -7.90 24.57 -22.60
CA LEU A 12 -6.61 24.36 -23.26
C LEU A 12 -5.57 25.41 -22.86
N LEU A 13 -5.97 26.68 -22.74
CA LEU A 13 -5.08 27.75 -22.27
C LEU A 13 -4.63 27.53 -20.82
N CYS A 14 -5.53 27.04 -19.96
CA CYS A 14 -5.20 26.64 -18.59
C CYS A 14 -4.24 25.45 -18.56
N GLN A 15 -4.39 24.45 -19.43
CA GLN A 15 -3.43 23.34 -19.49
C GLN A 15 -2.04 23.76 -20.00
N VAL A 16 -1.96 24.75 -20.88
CA VAL A 16 -0.69 25.30 -21.38
C VAL A 16 -0.02 26.22 -20.35
N LEU A 17 -0.79 27.06 -19.63
CA LEU A 17 -0.25 27.98 -18.63
C LEU A 17 0.05 27.33 -17.28
N LEU A 18 -0.71 26.31 -16.89
CA LEU A 18 -0.45 25.53 -15.66
C LEU A 18 0.54 24.38 -15.87
N GLY A 19 1.21 24.32 -17.03
CA GLY A 19 2.34 23.41 -17.27
C GLY A 19 2.03 22.00 -16.80
N GLY A 20 1.21 21.28 -17.57
CA GLY A 20 0.72 19.93 -17.26
C GLY A 20 1.60 19.16 -16.29
N ALA A 21 1.08 18.94 -15.08
CA ALA A 21 1.68 18.07 -14.08
C ALA A 21 1.56 16.61 -14.54
N ALA A 22 2.29 16.28 -15.60
CA ALA A 22 2.56 14.92 -16.02
C ALA A 22 3.71 14.40 -15.16
N GLY A 23 3.37 13.60 -14.14
CA GLY A 23 4.30 12.74 -13.41
C GLY A 23 5.19 13.45 -12.38
N LEU A 24 4.92 13.21 -11.10
CA LEU A 24 5.91 13.39 -10.03
C LEU A 24 6.96 12.26 -10.04
N MET A 25 7.53 12.01 -11.22
CA MET A 25 8.81 11.37 -11.39
C MET A 25 9.65 12.37 -12.16
N PRO A 26 10.80 12.84 -11.62
CA PRO A 26 11.70 13.65 -12.42
C PRO A 26 11.98 12.89 -13.71
N GLU A 27 11.74 13.51 -14.87
CA GLU A 27 12.16 13.01 -16.19
C GLU A 27 13.69 13.09 -16.32
N VAL A 28 14.42 12.64 -15.30
CA VAL A 28 15.87 12.60 -15.24
C VAL A 28 16.26 11.20 -15.72
N GLY A 29 16.31 11.02 -17.03
CA GLY A 29 16.81 9.76 -17.57
C GLY A 29 16.87 9.62 -19.08
N ARG A 30 16.09 10.38 -19.87
CA ARG A 30 15.96 10.07 -21.31
C ARG A 30 16.65 11.01 -22.28
N ARG A 31 17.22 12.14 -21.83
CA ARG A 31 17.69 13.20 -22.76
C ARG A 31 19.13 13.71 -22.63
N ARG A 32 19.95 13.13 -21.74
CA ARG A 32 21.33 13.62 -21.49
C ARG A 32 22.44 12.80 -22.16
N PHE A 33 22.12 11.83 -23.03
CA PHE A 33 23.13 11.00 -23.73
C PHE A 33 23.47 11.47 -25.15
N SER A 34 23.14 12.71 -25.53
CA SER A 34 23.30 13.20 -26.91
C SER A 34 23.88 14.61 -26.97
N GLU A 35 24.94 14.89 -26.20
CA GLU A 35 25.82 16.02 -26.48
C GLU A 35 27.28 15.58 -26.39
N PRO A 36 28.02 15.47 -27.51
CA PRO A 36 29.45 15.28 -27.48
C PRO A 36 30.11 16.66 -27.49
N GLY A 37 30.63 17.11 -26.34
CA GLY A 37 31.50 18.29 -26.36
C GLY A 37 31.64 19.05 -25.05
N ARG A 38 32.41 18.52 -24.09
CA ARG A 38 33.50 19.26 -23.44
C ARG A 38 34.33 18.33 -22.55
N ALA A 39 35.64 18.55 -22.61
CA ALA A 39 36.67 17.63 -22.18
C ALA A 39 36.72 17.39 -20.66
N ALA A 40 36.92 16.12 -20.33
CA ALA A 40 37.79 15.60 -19.27
C ALA A 40 37.94 16.43 -17.99
N SER A 41 37.15 16.06 -16.98
CA SER A 41 37.65 15.92 -15.62
C SER A 41 37.50 14.44 -15.28
N ALA A 42 38.63 13.77 -15.00
CA ALA A 42 38.83 12.39 -14.53
C ALA A 42 37.71 11.39 -14.86
N ALA A 43 38.01 10.34 -15.64
CA ALA A 43 37.13 9.19 -15.81
C ALA A 43 36.69 8.65 -14.43
N GLN A 44 35.55 9.13 -13.93
CA GLN A 44 34.94 8.66 -12.69
C GLN A 44 34.68 7.19 -12.93
N ARG A 45 35.23 6.33 -12.07
CA ARG A 45 35.01 4.90 -12.22
C ARG A 45 33.50 4.68 -12.15
N PRO A 46 32.94 3.74 -12.94
CA PRO A 46 31.51 3.47 -12.91
C PRO A 46 30.99 3.20 -11.48
N GLU A 47 31.84 2.64 -10.61
CA GLU A 47 31.56 2.44 -9.18
C GLU A 47 31.34 3.74 -8.40
N ASP A 48 32.13 4.79 -8.67
CA ASP A 48 32.01 6.09 -8.00
C ASP A 48 30.66 6.74 -8.37
N LEU A 49 30.26 6.63 -9.65
CA LEU A 49 28.96 7.11 -10.14
C LEU A 49 27.78 6.34 -9.53
N LEU A 50 27.88 5.02 -9.42
CA LEU A 50 26.84 4.20 -8.78
C LEU A 50 26.69 4.54 -7.29
N SER A 51 27.81 4.79 -6.60
CA SER A 51 27.80 5.15 -5.19
C SER A 51 27.13 6.52 -4.94
N GLU A 52 27.39 7.50 -5.81
CA GLU A 52 26.75 8.82 -5.73
C GLU A 52 25.24 8.71 -5.97
N PHE A 53 24.84 7.90 -6.95
CA PHE A 53 23.43 7.65 -7.24
C PHE A 53 22.73 6.95 -6.07
N GLU A 54 23.36 5.94 -5.45
CA GLU A 54 22.83 5.26 -4.27
C GLU A 54 22.64 6.24 -3.11
N LEU A 55 23.64 7.05 -2.78
CA LEU A 55 23.54 8.07 -1.71
C LEU A 55 22.39 9.05 -1.97
N ARG A 56 22.19 9.45 -3.22
CA ARG A 56 21.09 10.34 -3.60
C ARG A 56 19.73 9.68 -3.42
N LEU A 57 19.58 8.41 -3.78
CA LEU A 57 18.34 7.66 -3.55
C LEU A 57 18.08 7.50 -2.04
N LEU A 58 19.09 7.11 -1.27
CA LEU A 58 18.98 6.97 0.18
C LEU A 58 18.51 8.28 0.83
N HIS A 59 19.11 9.41 0.44
CA HIS A 59 18.70 10.73 0.91
C HIS A 59 17.25 11.07 0.51
N MET A 60 16.88 10.84 -0.75
CA MET A 60 15.52 11.12 -1.25
C MET A 60 14.45 10.32 -0.51
N PHE A 61 14.77 9.09 -0.07
CA PHE A 61 13.87 8.23 0.69
C PHE A 61 14.05 8.32 2.21
N GLY A 62 14.90 9.22 2.72
CA GLY A 62 15.15 9.37 4.16
C GLY A 62 15.84 8.17 4.81
N LEU A 63 16.54 7.34 4.03
CA LEU A 63 17.22 6.14 4.48
C LEU A 63 18.68 6.45 4.83
N LYS A 64 19.14 5.99 5.99
CA LYS A 64 20.55 6.15 6.41
C LYS A 64 21.49 5.14 5.76
N ARG A 65 20.95 4.00 5.34
CA ARG A 65 21.68 2.88 4.72
C ARG A 65 20.75 2.08 3.84
N ARG A 66 21.33 1.30 2.92
CA ARG A 66 20.59 0.35 2.08
C ARG A 66 19.77 -0.63 2.95
N PRO A 67 18.46 -0.75 2.72
CA PRO A 67 17.64 -1.75 3.37
C PRO A 67 18.09 -3.16 2.98
N SER A 68 18.20 -4.06 3.96
CA SER A 68 18.50 -5.48 3.76
C SER A 68 17.28 -6.33 4.14
N PRO A 69 16.31 -6.52 3.21
CA PRO A 69 15.13 -7.33 3.51
C PRO A 69 15.53 -8.77 3.84
N GLY A 70 14.75 -9.42 4.71
CA GLY A 70 14.90 -10.85 4.98
C GLY A 70 14.65 -11.68 3.73
N LYS A 71 15.23 -12.89 3.66
CA LYS A 71 15.08 -13.77 2.49
C LYS A 71 13.66 -14.31 2.32
N ASP A 72 12.91 -14.43 3.42
CA ASP A 72 11.59 -15.05 3.47
C ASP A 72 10.45 -14.02 3.66
N VAL A 73 10.64 -12.79 3.20
CA VAL A 73 9.61 -11.74 3.32
C VAL A 73 8.44 -12.05 2.38
N VAL A 74 7.28 -12.32 2.96
CA VAL A 74 6.02 -12.48 2.22
C VAL A 74 5.46 -11.10 1.87
N ILE A 75 5.37 -10.81 0.57
CA ILE A 75 4.73 -9.59 0.06
C ILE A 75 3.27 -9.91 -0.25
N PRO A 76 2.29 -9.25 0.38
CA PRO A 76 0.88 -9.47 0.06
C PRO A 76 0.58 -9.23 -1.43
N PRO A 77 -0.21 -10.09 -2.11
CA PRO A 77 -0.55 -9.93 -3.52
C PRO A 77 -1.12 -8.54 -3.85
N TYR A 78 -1.97 -8.01 -2.97
CA TYR A 78 -2.53 -6.66 -3.09
C TYR A 78 -1.46 -5.56 -3.19
N MET A 79 -0.36 -5.66 -2.44
CA MET A 79 0.72 -4.66 -2.50
C MET A 79 1.44 -4.70 -3.85
N LEU A 80 1.58 -5.89 -4.46
CA LEU A 80 2.12 -6.02 -5.81
C LEU A 80 1.19 -5.40 -6.85
N ASP A 81 -0.13 -5.59 -6.68
CA ASP A 81 -1.11 -5.00 -7.58
C ASP A 81 -1.13 -3.47 -7.50
N LEU A 82 -1.04 -2.89 -6.29
CA LEU A 82 -0.85 -1.45 -6.13
C LEU A 82 0.39 -0.93 -6.84
N TYR A 83 1.52 -1.63 -6.66
CA TYR A 83 2.77 -1.25 -7.29
C TYR A 83 2.65 -1.28 -8.82
N ARG A 84 2.06 -2.33 -9.40
CA ARG A 84 1.83 -2.44 -10.85
C ARG A 84 0.93 -1.33 -11.38
N LEU A 85 -0.13 -1.00 -10.64
CA LEU A 85 -1.04 0.11 -10.98
C LEU A 85 -0.29 1.44 -11.01
N HIS A 86 0.55 1.71 -10.00
CA HIS A 86 1.32 2.96 -9.94
C HIS A 86 2.49 3.01 -10.93
N ALA A 87 3.08 1.86 -11.26
CA ALA A 87 4.15 1.74 -12.25
C ALA A 87 3.66 1.79 -13.70
N GLY A 88 2.34 1.92 -13.94
CA GLY A 88 1.76 1.94 -15.29
C GLY A 88 1.87 0.60 -16.02
N GLN A 89 2.06 -0.51 -15.31
CA GLN A 89 2.25 -1.86 -15.88
C GLN A 89 0.92 -2.59 -16.14
N GLN A 90 -0.16 -1.88 -16.50
CA GLN A 90 -1.48 -2.49 -16.67
C GLN A 90 -1.50 -3.54 -17.80
N LEU A 91 -1.33 -4.80 -17.43
CA LEU A 91 -1.52 -5.98 -18.27
C LEU A 91 -3.00 -6.38 -18.30
N GLY A 92 -3.87 -5.56 -18.91
CA GLY A 92 -5.20 -5.94 -19.41
C GLY A 92 -6.24 -6.57 -18.45
N GLN A 93 -5.89 -6.86 -17.20
CA GLN A 93 -6.78 -7.43 -16.19
C GLN A 93 -7.30 -6.31 -15.28
N PRO A 94 -8.61 -6.27 -15.00
CA PRO A 94 -9.12 -5.38 -13.98
C PRO A 94 -8.43 -5.72 -12.66
N PRO A 95 -7.96 -4.73 -11.89
CA PRO A 95 -7.39 -5.02 -10.59
C PRO A 95 -8.42 -5.81 -9.78
N ALA A 96 -8.00 -6.90 -9.13
CA ALA A 96 -8.85 -7.63 -8.19
C ALA A 96 -9.21 -6.79 -6.94
N LEU A 97 -8.89 -5.50 -6.98
CA LEU A 97 -8.93 -4.55 -5.88
C LEU A 97 -10.27 -3.84 -5.92
N GLY A 98 -10.83 -3.61 -4.74
CA GLY A 98 -11.99 -2.73 -4.62
C GLY A 98 -11.63 -1.31 -5.05
N TYR A 99 -12.50 -0.66 -5.82
CA TYR A 99 -12.36 0.75 -6.20
C TYR A 99 -12.05 1.74 -5.04
N PRO A 100 -12.54 1.53 -3.79
CA PRO A 100 -12.16 2.39 -2.65
C PRO A 100 -10.66 2.36 -2.34
N LEU A 101 -10.02 1.23 -2.57
CA LEU A 101 -8.66 0.94 -2.14
C LEU A 101 -7.62 1.59 -3.05
N GLU A 102 -7.87 1.57 -4.36
CA GLU A 102 -7.09 2.34 -5.35
C GLU A 102 -7.11 3.84 -5.04
N ARG A 103 -8.30 4.37 -4.69
CA ARG A 103 -8.47 5.80 -4.36
C ARG A 103 -7.76 6.21 -3.08
N ALA A 104 -7.75 5.36 -2.06
CA ALA A 104 -7.05 5.64 -0.81
C ALA A 104 -5.53 5.65 -1.03
N ALA A 105 -5.01 4.65 -1.75
CA ALA A 105 -3.59 4.54 -2.06
C ALA A 105 -3.07 5.71 -2.92
N SER A 106 -3.85 6.16 -3.92
CA SER A 106 -3.43 7.26 -4.81
C SER A 106 -3.28 8.62 -4.14
N ARG A 107 -3.83 8.80 -2.94
CA ARG A 107 -3.72 10.03 -2.14
C ARG A 107 -2.64 9.96 -1.07
N ALA A 108 -2.00 8.80 -0.89
CA ALA A 108 -0.99 8.57 0.13
C ALA A 108 0.43 8.62 -0.48
N ASN A 109 1.38 9.18 0.27
CA ASN A 109 2.78 9.19 -0.15
C ASN A 109 3.48 7.86 0.15
N THR A 110 2.93 7.05 1.06
CA THR A 110 3.51 5.79 1.49
C THR A 110 2.39 4.82 1.83
N VAL A 111 2.53 3.58 1.38
CA VAL A 111 1.65 2.47 1.70
C VAL A 111 2.47 1.39 2.41
N ARG A 112 1.97 0.90 3.54
CA ARG A 112 2.60 -0.18 4.31
C ARG A 112 1.58 -1.29 4.54
N SER A 113 2.08 -2.52 4.56
CA SER A 113 1.30 -3.69 4.92
C SER A 113 1.85 -4.28 6.21
N PHE A 114 0.94 -4.64 7.12
CA PHE A 114 1.26 -5.23 8.41
C PHE A 114 0.68 -6.63 8.44
N HIS A 115 1.51 -7.60 8.79
CA HIS A 115 1.08 -8.99 8.91
C HIS A 115 0.59 -9.28 10.32
N HIS A 116 -0.30 -10.25 10.42
CA HIS A 116 -0.75 -10.75 11.70
C HIS A 116 0.38 -11.53 12.40
N GLU A 117 0.62 -11.23 13.67
CA GLU A 117 1.51 -12.02 14.53
C GLU A 117 0.80 -13.30 15.04
N GLU A 118 0.88 -14.38 14.27
CA GLU A 118 0.23 -15.66 14.55
C GLU A 118 0.61 -16.27 15.91
N VAL A 119 1.83 -16.01 16.40
CA VAL A 119 2.33 -16.52 17.69
C VAL A 119 1.50 -15.98 18.87
N LEU A 120 0.88 -14.81 18.70
CA LEU A 120 0.01 -14.20 19.72
C LEU A 120 -1.45 -14.62 19.60
N GLU A 121 -1.83 -15.31 18.52
CA GLU A 121 -3.19 -15.82 18.37
C GLU A 121 -3.40 -17.02 19.30
N GLU A 122 -4.29 -16.87 20.26
CA GLU A 122 -4.85 -18.01 20.99
C GLU A 122 -5.77 -18.81 20.04
N LEU A 123 -5.21 -19.86 19.43
CA LEU A 123 -6.01 -20.79 18.61
C LEU A 123 -7.04 -21.51 19.52
N PRO A 124 -8.34 -21.44 19.19
CA PRO A 124 -9.40 -22.04 19.97
C PRO A 124 -9.49 -23.54 19.65
N GLU A 125 -8.43 -24.30 19.89
CA GLU A 125 -8.45 -25.74 19.56
C GLU A 125 -9.48 -26.53 20.39
N THR A 126 -10.07 -25.93 21.44
CA THR A 126 -10.99 -26.66 22.33
C THR A 126 -12.21 -25.86 22.81
N SER A 127 -12.40 -24.60 22.41
CA SER A 127 -13.33 -23.69 23.10
C SER A 127 -14.69 -23.46 22.42
N GLY A 128 -14.91 -23.92 21.18
CA GLY A 128 -16.15 -23.63 20.43
C GLY A 128 -16.36 -22.14 20.11
N LYS A 129 -15.33 -21.30 20.33
CA LYS A 129 -15.38 -19.85 20.08
C LYS A 129 -15.26 -19.57 18.59
N THR A 130 -16.17 -18.77 18.07
CA THR A 130 -16.17 -18.28 16.68
C THR A 130 -15.36 -16.99 16.50
N ALA A 131 -14.92 -16.37 17.60
CA ALA A 131 -14.13 -15.14 17.59
C ALA A 131 -12.63 -15.45 17.46
N ARG A 132 -11.95 -14.71 16.57
CA ARG A 132 -10.49 -14.74 16.38
C ARG A 132 -9.88 -13.39 16.74
N ARG A 133 -8.69 -13.39 17.32
CA ARG A 133 -7.96 -12.17 17.72
C ARG A 133 -6.74 -12.03 16.82
N PHE A 134 -6.65 -10.88 16.16
CA PHE A 134 -5.51 -10.56 15.30
C PHE A 134 -4.66 -9.47 15.96
N PHE A 135 -3.36 -9.71 16.02
CA PHE A 135 -2.36 -8.78 16.51
C PHE A 135 -1.53 -8.26 15.35
N PHE A 136 -1.32 -6.94 15.30
CA PHE A 136 -0.54 -6.26 14.26
C PHE A 136 0.48 -5.36 14.93
N ASN A 137 1.75 -5.50 14.56
CA ASN A 137 2.81 -4.65 15.05
C ASN A 137 2.95 -3.40 14.19
N LEU A 138 2.54 -2.26 14.73
CA LEU A 138 2.55 -0.97 14.05
C LEU A 138 3.77 -0.10 14.41
N THR A 139 4.78 -0.62 15.11
CA THR A 139 5.92 0.18 15.59
C THR A 139 6.78 0.76 14.47
N SER A 140 6.62 0.26 13.23
CA SER A 140 7.34 0.79 12.08
C SER A 140 6.68 2.05 11.47
N ILE A 141 5.53 2.50 11.98
CA ILE A 141 4.91 3.77 11.56
C ILE A 141 5.64 4.92 12.28
N PRO A 142 6.29 5.84 11.55
CA PRO A 142 6.91 7.02 12.15
C PRO A 142 5.88 7.96 12.77
N ASN A 143 6.26 8.64 13.86
CA ASN A 143 5.37 9.55 14.58
C ASN A 143 5.04 10.82 13.78
N GLU A 144 5.90 11.17 12.82
CA GLU A 144 5.77 12.35 11.97
C GLU A 144 4.79 12.12 10.80
N GLU A 145 4.38 10.87 10.56
CA GLU A 145 3.46 10.52 9.48
C GLU A 145 1.99 10.61 9.91
N SER A 146 1.15 11.10 9.00
CA SER A 146 -0.30 11.13 9.20
C SER A 146 -0.99 9.99 8.45
N ILE A 147 -1.78 9.21 9.18
CA ILE A 147 -2.54 8.09 8.60
C ILE A 147 -3.78 8.67 7.89
N THR A 148 -3.83 8.52 6.57
CA THR A 148 -4.95 9.00 5.74
C THR A 148 -6.03 7.94 5.53
N SER A 149 -5.65 6.66 5.57
CA SER A 149 -6.54 5.52 5.40
C SER A 149 -5.94 4.27 6.03
N ALA A 150 -6.79 3.35 6.46
CA ALA A 150 -6.42 2.03 6.97
C ALA A 150 -7.46 1.01 6.49
N GLU A 151 -6.99 -0.17 6.08
CA GLU A 151 -7.84 -1.27 5.63
C GLU A 151 -7.41 -2.57 6.30
N LEU A 152 -8.40 -3.38 6.70
CA LEU A 152 -8.21 -4.73 7.19
C LEU A 152 -8.73 -5.72 6.15
N GLN A 153 -7.83 -6.55 5.62
CA GLN A 153 -8.18 -7.61 4.67
C GLN A 153 -8.24 -8.96 5.38
N ILE A 154 -9.40 -9.61 5.31
CA ILE A 154 -9.62 -10.93 5.90
C ILE A 154 -9.96 -11.90 4.78
N PHE A 155 -9.16 -12.95 4.65
CA PHE A 155 -9.44 -14.03 3.73
C PHE A 155 -10.23 -15.14 4.43
N ARG A 156 -11.43 -15.41 3.94
CA ARG A 156 -12.24 -16.55 4.39
C ARG A 156 -12.19 -17.65 3.33
N LYS A 157 -11.50 -18.76 3.64
CA LYS A 157 -11.58 -19.97 2.82
C LYS A 157 -12.94 -20.65 3.02
N GLN A 158 -13.70 -20.81 1.95
CA GLN A 158 -14.94 -21.59 2.00
C GLN A 158 -14.61 -23.07 2.10
N VAL A 159 -15.01 -23.71 3.19
CA VAL A 159 -14.88 -25.16 3.35
C VAL A 159 -16.13 -25.82 2.76
N HIS A 160 -15.99 -26.37 1.55
CA HIS A 160 -17.02 -27.21 0.92
C HIS A 160 -16.92 -28.60 1.56
N GLY A 161 -17.74 -28.88 2.58
CA GLY A 161 -17.73 -30.23 3.17
C GLY A 161 -18.59 -30.49 4.40
N ALA A 162 -19.30 -29.49 4.96
CA ALA A 162 -20.00 -29.69 6.23
C ALA A 162 -21.54 -29.67 6.16
N PHE A 163 -22.15 -29.27 5.04
CA PHE A 163 -23.62 -29.11 4.99
C PHE A 163 -24.19 -29.51 3.63
N GLU A 164 -24.74 -30.72 3.54
CA GLU A 164 -25.46 -31.26 2.36
C GLU A 164 -26.88 -30.70 2.17
N ASN A 165 -27.28 -29.67 2.93
CA ASN A 165 -28.64 -29.12 2.85
C ASN A 165 -28.64 -27.75 2.14
N ASN A 166 -29.48 -27.66 1.11
CA ASN A 166 -29.75 -26.51 0.23
C ASN A 166 -30.34 -25.27 0.96
N SER A 167 -29.66 -24.75 1.98
CA SER A 167 -29.95 -23.42 2.52
C SER A 167 -28.71 -22.55 2.38
N SER A 168 -28.87 -21.39 1.75
CA SER A 168 -27.82 -20.37 1.64
C SER A 168 -27.47 -19.82 3.03
N TYR A 169 -26.47 -20.41 3.67
CA TYR A 169 -25.99 -19.94 4.97
C TYR A 169 -25.18 -18.64 4.80
N HIS A 170 -25.84 -17.50 5.00
CA HIS A 170 -25.17 -16.22 5.15
C HIS A 170 -24.46 -16.18 6.50
N HIS A 171 -23.16 -15.88 6.48
CA HIS A 171 -22.37 -15.66 7.70
C HIS A 171 -22.20 -14.18 7.89
N ARG A 172 -22.47 -13.70 9.10
CA ARG A 172 -22.19 -12.33 9.50
C ARG A 172 -20.83 -12.24 10.19
N ILE A 173 -19.97 -11.36 9.71
CA ILE A 173 -18.65 -11.09 10.27
C ILE A 173 -18.71 -9.74 10.96
N ASN A 174 -18.45 -9.73 12.27
CA ASN A 174 -18.32 -8.51 13.04
C ASN A 174 -16.85 -8.28 13.36
N ILE A 175 -16.34 -7.07 13.06
CA ILE A 175 -14.96 -6.67 13.35
C ILE A 175 -14.95 -5.77 14.56
N TYR A 176 -14.16 -6.13 15.56
CA TYR A 176 -14.03 -5.39 16.80
C TYR A 176 -12.59 -4.95 17.02
N GLU A 177 -12.42 -3.73 17.50
CA GLU A 177 -11.19 -3.25 18.09
C GLU A 177 -11.19 -3.55 19.58
N ILE A 178 -10.05 -4.03 20.10
CA ILE A 178 -9.85 -4.23 21.53
C ILE A 178 -9.26 -2.95 22.11
N ILE A 179 -10.08 -2.17 22.83
CA ILE A 179 -9.65 -0.93 23.50
C ILE A 179 -8.90 -1.27 24.78
N LYS A 180 -9.38 -2.27 25.53
CA LYS A 180 -8.71 -2.80 26.71
C LYS A 180 -8.69 -4.32 26.65
N PRO A 181 -7.52 -4.97 26.72
CA PRO A 181 -7.44 -6.41 26.72
C PRO A 181 -8.05 -6.98 28.00
N ALA A 182 -8.49 -8.25 27.94
CA ALA A 182 -8.89 -8.99 29.13
C ALA A 182 -7.68 -9.12 30.06
N THR A 183 -7.90 -8.95 31.36
CA THR A 183 -6.86 -9.06 32.40
C THR A 183 -7.25 -10.15 33.39
N ALA A 184 -6.33 -10.54 34.28
CA ALA A 184 -6.63 -11.50 35.35
C ALA A 184 -7.84 -11.09 36.22
N THR A 185 -8.15 -9.79 36.28
CA THR A 185 -9.27 -9.20 37.03
C THR A 185 -10.55 -9.00 36.21
N SER A 186 -10.47 -8.97 34.87
CA SER A 186 -11.61 -8.80 33.96
C SER A 186 -11.60 -9.87 32.87
N LYS A 187 -12.56 -10.80 32.94
CA LYS A 187 -12.66 -11.93 32.01
C LYS A 187 -12.91 -11.51 30.57
N ASP A 188 -13.62 -10.40 30.36
CA ASP A 188 -13.99 -9.95 29.02
C ASP A 188 -13.21 -8.68 28.63
N PRO A 189 -12.72 -8.60 27.37
CA PRO A 189 -12.07 -7.40 26.85
C PRO A 189 -13.11 -6.29 26.61
N VAL A 190 -12.68 -5.04 26.73
CA VAL A 190 -13.50 -3.89 26.31
C VAL A 190 -13.28 -3.67 24.82
N THR A 191 -14.35 -3.82 24.04
CA THR A 191 -14.29 -3.78 22.57
C THR A 191 -15.17 -2.70 21.96
N ARG A 192 -14.78 -2.18 20.80
CA ARG A 192 -15.58 -1.29 19.94
C ARG A 192 -15.83 -1.96 18.60
N LEU A 193 -17.09 -2.01 18.15
CA LEU A 193 -17.45 -2.51 16.83
C LEU A 193 -16.95 -1.52 15.76
N LEU A 194 -16.16 -2.01 14.80
CA LEU A 194 -15.62 -1.22 13.69
C LEU A 194 -16.41 -1.43 12.39
N ASP A 195 -16.73 -2.68 12.05
CA ASP A 195 -17.44 -3.01 10.81
C ASP A 195 -18.31 -4.27 11.00
N THR A 196 -19.32 -4.43 10.13
CA THR A 196 -20.18 -5.61 10.05
C THR A 196 -20.42 -5.95 8.58
N ARG A 197 -20.15 -7.20 8.20
CA ARG A 197 -20.30 -7.72 6.83
C ARG A 197 -21.12 -8.99 6.78
#